data_AF-A0A4D6MXW9-F1
#
_entry.id   AF-A0A4D6MXW9-F1
#
_cell.length_a   1.000
_cell.length_b   1.000
_cell.length_c   1.000
_cell.angle_alpha   90.00
_cell.angle_beta   90.00
_cell.angle_gamma   90.00
#
_symmetry.space_group_name_H-M   'P 1'
#
loop_
_entity.id
_entity.type
_entity.pdbx_description
1 polymer ?
#
loop_
_entity_poly.entity_id
_entity_poly.type
_entity_poly.pdbx_seq_one_letter_code
_entity_poly.pdbx_strand_id
1 'polypeptide(L)' 'MRWLASFDERKLWGCLFLPIGSVFFVGYFFVAVISKLLPPSHVPLISALQNDW' A
#
# COMPACT_ATOMS: atom_id res chain seq x y z
N MET A 1 -38.32 -9.84 5.88
CA MET A 1 -36.88 -9.88 5.53
C MET A 1 -36.50 -8.58 4.82
N ARG A 2 -36.28 -7.49 5.56
CA ARG A 2 -36.09 -6.12 5.00
C ARG A 2 -34.69 -5.56 5.30
N TRP A 3 -33.74 -6.42 5.64
CA TRP A 3 -32.46 -6.06 6.28
C TRP A 3 -31.23 -6.13 5.36
N LEU A 4 -31.38 -6.31 4.04
CA LEU A 4 -30.22 -6.50 3.14
C LEU A 4 -29.99 -5.41 2.08
N ALA A 5 -30.81 -4.37 1.97
CA ALA A 5 -30.72 -3.47 0.83
C ALA A 5 -30.67 -1.98 1.19
N SER A 6 -29.62 -1.59 1.90
CA SER A 6 -28.88 -0.37 1.56
C SER A 6 -27.43 -0.57 2.01
N PHE A 7 -26.70 -1.48 1.37
CA PHE A 7 -25.26 -1.33 1.35
C PHE A 7 -25.00 0.02 0.68
N ASP A 8 -24.75 1.04 1.50
CA ASP A 8 -24.30 2.33 1.00
C ASP A 8 -22.98 2.05 0.27
N GLU A 9 -23.03 2.05 -1.06
CA GLU A 9 -21.90 1.69 -1.91
C GLU A 9 -20.67 2.50 -1.50
N ARG A 10 -20.84 3.77 -1.12
CA ARG A 10 -19.74 4.62 -0.65
C ARG A 10 -19.14 4.10 0.65
N LYS A 11 -19.96 3.57 1.55
CA LYS A 11 -19.48 2.95 2.79
C LYS A 11 -18.73 1.65 2.52
N LEU A 12 -19.20 0.83 1.57
CA LEU A 12 -18.50 -0.40 1.17
C LEU A 12 -17.16 -0.09 0.49
N TRP A 13 -17.15 0.84 -0.46
CA TRP A 13 -15.92 1.32 -1.09
C TRP A 13 -14.97 1.93 -0.07
N GLY A 14 -15.44 2.79 0.83
CA GLY A 14 -14.62 3.35 1.91
C GLY A 14 -14.01 2.28 2.81
N CYS A 15 -14.80 1.29 3.23
CA CYS A 15 -14.33 0.15 4.01
C CYS A 15 -13.29 -0.72 3.28
N LEU A 16 -13.29 -0.77 1.95
CA LEU A 16 -12.27 -1.46 1.17
C LEU A 16 -11.04 -0.59 0.93
N PHE A 17 -11.22 0.68 0.58
CA PHE A 17 -10.12 1.60 0.29
C PHE A 17 -9.23 1.87 1.50
N LEU A 18 -9.80 1.99 2.70
CA LEU A 18 -9.05 2.23 3.94
C LEU A 18 -7.99 1.16 4.24
N PRO A 19 -8.34 -0.15 4.38
CA PRO A 19 -7.36 -1.17 4.66
C PRO A 19 -6.42 -1.41 3.48
N ILE A 20 -6.93 -1.36 2.24
CA ILE A 20 -6.10 -1.51 1.04
C ILE A 20 -5.03 -0.42 1.00
N GLY A 21 -5.44 0.85 1.10
CA GLY A 21 -4.53 2.00 1.13
C GLY A 21 -3.54 1.91 2.29
N SER A 22 -3.99 1.49 3.48
CA SER A 22 -3.11 1.30 4.63
C SER A 22 -2.04 0.23 4.39
N VAL A 23 -2.40 -0.92 3.83
CA VAL A 23 -1.46 -2.01 3.54
C VAL A 23 -0.45 -1.57 2.49
N PHE A 24 -0.91 -0.93 1.40
CA PHE A 24 -0.01 -0.42 0.36
C PHE A 24 0.91 0.68 0.88
N PHE A 25 0.40 1.59 1.71
CA PHE A 25 1.19 2.67 2.30
C PHE A 25 2.28 2.12 3.22
N VAL A 26 1.92 1.26 4.18
CA VAL A 26 2.89 0.65 5.10
C VAL A 26 3.88 -0.23 4.35
N GLY A 27 3.42 -1.04 3.40
CA GLY A 27 4.27 -1.89 2.58
C GLY A 27 5.26 -1.10 1.73
N TYR A 28 4.80 -0.04 1.06
CA TYR A 28 5.66 0.85 0.29
C TYR A 28 6.69 1.55 1.19
N PHE A 29 6.24 2.13 2.31
CA PHE A 29 7.14 2.80 3.25
C PHE A 29 8.20 1.85 3.80
N PHE A 30 7.81 0.63 4.17
CA PHE A 30 8.72 -0.41 4.61
C PHE A 30 9.76 -0.73 3.53
N VAL A 31 9.34 -0.98 2.29
CA VAL A 31 10.25 -1.27 1.17
C VAL A 31 11.19 -0.09 0.91
N ALA A 32 10.70 1.14 0.95
CA ALA A 32 11.50 2.34 0.77
C ALA A 32 12.61 2.45 1.84
N VAL A 33 12.24 2.33 3.12
CA VAL A 33 13.20 2.39 4.24
C VAL A 33 14.20 1.23 4.17
N ILE A 34 13.72 0.01 3.97
CA ILE A 34 14.58 -1.19 3.95
C ILE A 34 15.53 -1.13 2.76
N SER A 35 15.09 -0.71 1.59
CA SER A 35 15.95 -0.60 0.41
C SER A 35 17.20 0.24 0.70
N LYS A 36 17.07 1.35 1.43
CA LYS A 36 18.17 2.25 1.81
C LYS A 36 19.13 1.64 2.84
N LEU A 37 18.67 0.68 3.63
CA LEU A 37 19.49 -0.02 4.63
C LEU A 37 20.26 -1.20 4.02
N LEU A 38 19.80 -1.73 2.89
CA LEU A 38 20.49 -2.78 2.16
C LEU A 38 21.71 -2.23 1.41
N PRO A 39 22.72 -3.07 1.15
CA PRO A 39 23.80 -2.74 0.22
C PRO A 39 23.24 -2.44 -1.18
N PRO A 40 23.99 -1.72 -2.04
CA PRO A 40 23.57 -1.38 -3.39
C PRO A 40 23.11 -2.62 -4.17
N SER A 41 21.87 -2.55 -4.66
CA SER A 41 21.22 -3.63 -5.39
C SER A 41 21.45 -3.47 -6.90
N HIS A 42 21.59 -4.60 -7.59
CA HIS A 42 21.58 -4.63 -9.06
C HIS A 42 20.16 -4.86 -9.64
N VAL A 43 19.15 -5.06 -8.78
CA VAL A 43 17.76 -5.22 -9.21
C VAL A 43 17.20 -3.82 -9.54
N PRO A 44 16.73 -3.57 -10.77
CA PRO A 44 16.32 -2.23 -11.21
C PRO A 44 15.30 -1.53 -10.29
N LEU A 45 14.37 -2.30 -9.73
CA LEU A 45 13.34 -1.78 -8.83
C LEU A 45 13.93 -1.30 -7.49
N ILE A 46 14.79 -2.12 -6.88
CA ILE A 46 15.40 -1.81 -5.58
C ILE A 46 16.46 -0.72 -5.74
N SER A 47 17.22 -0.75 -6.83
CA SER A 47 18.23 0.28 -7.12
C SER A 47 17.59 1.64 -7.37
N ALA A 48 16.43 1.68 -8.04
CA ALA A 48 15.65 2.91 -8.20
C ALA A 48 15.21 3.47 -6.84
N LEU A 49 14.65 2.63 -5.95
CA LEU A 49 14.27 3.04 -4.59
C LEU A 49 15.47 3.50 -3.73
N GLN A 50 16.62 2.83 -3.86
CA GLN A 50 17.84 3.21 -3.16
C GLN A 50 18.37 4.58 -3.61
N ASN A 51 18.23 4.90 -4.90
CA ASN A 51 18.72 6.14 -5.49
C ASN A 51 17.67 7.28 -5.52
N ASP A 52 16.46 7.02 -5.02
CA ASP A 52 15.40 8.02 -4.87
C ASP A 52 15.74 8.97 -3.71
N TRP A 53 16.14 10.21 -4.00
CA TRP A 53 16.70 11.17 -3.04
C TRP A 53 15.67 12.22 -2.62
#